data_AF-A0A8C5F4A5-F1
#
_entry.id   AF-A0A8C5F4A5-F1
#
_cell.length_a   1.000
_cell.length_b   1.000
_cell.length_c   1.000
_cell.angle_alpha   90.00
_cell.angle_beta   90.00
_cell.angle_gamma   90.00
#
_symmetry.space_group_name_H-M   'P 1'
#
loop_
_entity.id
_entity.type
_entity.pdbx_description
1 polymer ?
#
loop_
_entity_poly.entity_id
_entity_poly.type
_entity_poly.pdbx_seq_one_letter_code
_entity_poly.pdbx_strand_id
1 'polypeptide(L)'
;MQEHYDEFFEEVFTEMEEKYGEVEEMNVCDNLGDHLVGNVYVKFRKEEDAEKAVMDLNNRWFNAQAVHAELSPVTDFREACCRQYEMGECTRGGFCNFMHLKPISRELRRELYGRRRKRYAQWCSSFYCSGYTARRRGSRQGRARARNGNFMNGECRR
;
A
#
# COMPACT_ATOMS: atom_id res chain seq x y z
N MET A 1 -7.80 19.98 2.80
CA MET A 1 -7.16 19.73 1.48
C MET A 1 -6.65 18.30 1.35
N GLN A 2 -5.92 17.77 2.34
CA GLN A 2 -5.56 16.34 2.37
C GLN A 2 -6.79 15.44 2.59
N GLU A 3 -7.73 15.84 3.45
CA GLU A 3 -8.98 15.10 3.72
C GLU A 3 -9.78 14.82 2.43
N HIS A 4 -10.01 15.83 1.59
CA HIS A 4 -10.70 15.62 0.29
C HIS A 4 -9.96 14.67 -0.65
N TYR A 5 -8.62 14.63 -0.58
CA TYR A 5 -7.84 13.67 -1.37
C TYR A 5 -7.97 12.26 -0.81
N ASP A 6 -7.95 12.12 0.51
CA ASP A 6 -8.14 10.85 1.20
C ASP A 6 -9.56 10.31 0.94
N GLU A 7 -10.59 11.15 0.99
CA GLU A 7 -11.99 10.84 0.63
C GLU A 7 -12.09 10.34 -0.82
N PHE A 8 -11.52 11.08 -1.78
CA PHE A 8 -11.48 10.68 -3.19
C PHE A 8 -10.77 9.33 -3.37
N PHE A 9 -9.64 9.12 -2.70
CA PHE A 9 -8.88 7.89 -2.79
C PHE A 9 -9.68 6.71 -2.22
N GLU A 10 -10.36 6.89 -1.09
CA GLU A 10 -11.22 5.88 -0.48
C GLU A 10 -12.40 5.51 -1.37
N GLU A 11 -13.08 6.50 -1.95
CA GLU A 11 -14.23 6.30 -2.83
C GLU A 11 -13.83 5.47 -4.05
N VAL A 12 -12.77 5.87 -4.75
CA VAL A 12 -12.27 5.16 -5.93
C VAL A 12 -11.78 3.76 -5.54
N PHE A 13 -11.01 3.63 -4.46
CA PHE A 13 -10.50 2.32 -4.03
C PHE A 13 -11.63 1.34 -3.70
N THR A 14 -12.62 1.79 -2.94
CA THR A 14 -13.77 0.96 -2.53
C THR A 14 -14.61 0.57 -3.73
N GLU A 15 -14.86 1.50 -4.64
CA GLU A 15 -15.60 1.23 -5.86
C GLU A 15 -14.90 0.16 -6.73
N MET A 16 -13.58 0.25 -6.87
CA MET A 16 -12.81 -0.72 -7.66
C MET A 16 -12.82 -2.12 -7.01
N GLU A 17 -12.67 -2.18 -5.68
CA GLU A 17 -12.70 -3.46 -4.94
C GLU A 17 -14.09 -4.12 -4.97
N GLU A 18 -15.16 -3.33 -4.86
CA GLU A 18 -16.53 -3.85 -4.81
C GLU A 18 -17.08 -4.25 -6.19
N LYS A 19 -16.78 -3.50 -7.26
CA LYS A 19 -17.35 -3.74 -8.58
C LYS A 19 -16.55 -4.68 -9.47
N TYR A 20 -15.21 -4.58 -9.42
CA TYR A 20 -14.35 -5.27 -10.39
C TYR A 20 -13.59 -6.43 -9.76
N GLY A 21 -12.86 -6.18 -8.67
CA GLY A 21 -12.09 -7.24 -8.02
C GLY A 21 -11.04 -6.75 -7.05
N GLU A 22 -10.28 -7.69 -6.47
CA GLU A 22 -9.27 -7.36 -5.45
C GLU A 22 -8.16 -6.47 -6.05
N VAL A 23 -8.12 -5.22 -5.59
CA VAL A 23 -7.04 -4.26 -5.90
C VAL A 23 -5.80 -4.65 -5.10
N GLU A 24 -4.65 -4.87 -5.72
CA GLU A 24 -3.37 -5.07 -5.02
C GLU A 24 -2.76 -3.75 -4.57
N GLU A 25 -2.74 -2.77 -5.46
CA GLU A 25 -2.11 -1.48 -5.24
C GLU A 25 -2.82 -0.40 -6.06
N MET A 26 -2.99 0.78 -5.48
CA MET A 26 -3.57 1.94 -6.15
C MET A 26 -2.73 3.18 -5.85
N ASN A 27 -2.46 3.97 -6.87
CA ASN A 27 -1.56 5.12 -6.81
C ASN A 27 -2.12 6.28 -7.66
N VAL A 28 -1.99 7.51 -7.16
CA VAL A 28 -2.42 8.73 -7.87
C VAL A 28 -1.19 9.59 -8.16
N CYS A 29 -1.09 10.07 -9.39
CA CYS A 29 0.00 10.92 -9.85
C CYS A 29 -0.28 12.40 -9.60
N ASP A 30 0.70 13.07 -9.02
CA ASP A 30 0.80 14.52 -8.77
C ASP A 30 1.87 15.14 -9.68
N ASN A 31 2.02 14.59 -10.88
CA ASN A 31 2.92 15.14 -11.89
C ASN A 31 2.41 16.51 -12.34
N LEU A 32 3.34 17.42 -12.63
CA LEU A 32 3.02 18.74 -13.20
C LEU A 32 2.98 18.74 -14.73
N GLY A 33 3.39 17.63 -15.36
CA GLY A 33 3.42 17.49 -16.81
C GLY A 33 2.10 16.94 -17.34
N ASP A 34 1.64 17.47 -18.47
CA ASP A 34 0.36 17.13 -19.10
C ASP A 34 0.17 15.63 -19.37
N HIS A 35 1.28 14.88 -19.48
CA HIS A 35 1.28 13.46 -19.83
C HIS A 35 0.96 12.55 -18.62
N LEU A 36 1.13 13.05 -17.39
CA LEU A 36 1.04 12.26 -16.16
C LEU A 36 0.19 12.93 -15.06
N VAL A 37 -0.21 14.19 -15.26
CA VAL A 37 -0.98 14.97 -14.28
C VAL A 37 -2.35 14.32 -14.03
N GLY A 38 -2.64 14.00 -12.78
CA GLY A 38 -3.95 13.46 -12.38
C GLY A 38 -4.21 12.01 -12.78
N ASN A 39 -3.22 11.30 -13.33
CA ASN A 39 -3.39 9.88 -13.67
C ASN A 39 -3.55 9.01 -12.42
N VAL A 40 -4.54 8.12 -12.45
CA VAL A 40 -4.80 7.13 -11.40
C VAL A 40 -4.45 5.75 -11.94
N TYR A 41 -3.57 5.05 -11.21
CA TYR A 41 -3.19 3.69 -11.54
C TYR A 41 -3.77 2.74 -10.51
N VAL A 42 -4.45 1.70 -11.00
CA VAL A 42 -5.02 0.63 -10.18
C VAL A 42 -4.46 -0.69 -10.68
N LYS A 43 -3.78 -1.41 -9.80
CA LYS A 43 -3.27 -2.76 -10.07
C LYS A 43 -4.21 -3.75 -9.41
N PHE A 44 -4.85 -4.59 -10.22
CA PHE A 44 -5.68 -5.69 -9.76
C PHE A 44 -4.84 -6.96 -9.57
N ARG A 45 -5.34 -7.88 -8.74
CA ARG A 45 -4.73 -9.20 -8.56
C ARG A 45 -4.89 -10.10 -9.79
N LYS A 46 -5.96 -9.90 -10.56
CA LYS A 46 -6.27 -10.66 -11.78
C LYS A 46 -6.35 -9.72 -12.97
N GLU A 47 -5.81 -10.17 -14.10
CA GLU A 47 -5.85 -9.43 -15.36
C GLU A 47 -7.28 -9.31 -15.91
N GLU A 48 -8.10 -10.36 -15.77
CA GLU A 48 -9.51 -10.36 -16.18
C GLU A 48 -10.34 -9.24 -15.50
N ASP A 49 -10.02 -8.91 -14.25
CA ASP A 49 -10.73 -7.87 -13.50
C ASP A 49 -10.35 -6.48 -14.02
N ALA A 50 -9.09 -6.30 -14.45
CA ALA A 50 -8.61 -5.06 -15.07
C ALA A 50 -9.27 -4.81 -16.43
N GLU A 51 -9.42 -5.84 -17.26
CA GLU A 51 -10.11 -5.72 -18.55
C GLU A 51 -11.57 -5.30 -18.37
N LYS A 52 -12.28 -5.95 -17.43
CA LYS A 52 -13.68 -5.61 -17.10
C LYS A 52 -13.79 -4.17 -16.58
N ALA A 53 -12.88 -3.75 -15.71
CA ALA A 53 -12.84 -2.39 -15.18
C ALA A 53 -12.71 -1.36 -16.32
N VAL A 54 -11.77 -1.56 -17.24
CA VAL A 54 -11.56 -0.64 -18.37
C VAL A 54 -12.79 -0.57 -19.27
N MET A 55 -13.42 -1.70 -19.58
CA MET A 55 -14.63 -1.72 -20.43
C MET A 55 -15.81 -0.98 -19.79
N ASP A 56 -16.03 -1.16 -18.48
CA ASP A 56 -17.13 -0.51 -17.78
C ASP A 56 -16.84 0.98 -17.53
N LEU A 57 -15.63 1.33 -17.07
CA LEU A 57 -15.25 2.71 -16.74
C LEU A 57 -15.31 3.65 -17.94
N ASN A 58 -14.94 3.19 -19.14
CA ASN A 58 -15.04 4.01 -20.36
C ASN A 58 -16.48 4.41 -20.72
N ASN A 59 -17.49 3.75 -20.16
CA ASN A 59 -18.90 4.09 -20.36
C ASN A 59 -19.48 4.96 -19.23
N ARG A 60 -18.66 5.38 -18.27
CA ARG A 60 -19.09 6.07 -17.05
C ARG A 60 -18.62 7.52 -17.00
N TRP A 61 -19.33 8.28 -16.19
CA TRP A 61 -19.06 9.70 -15.94
C TRP A 61 -18.70 9.87 -14.47
N PHE A 62 -17.64 10.64 -14.21
CA PHE A 62 -17.19 11.00 -12.87
C PHE A 62 -17.04 12.52 -12.81
N ASN A 63 -17.69 13.16 -11.83
CA ASN A 63 -17.66 14.61 -11.64
C ASN A 63 -17.96 15.44 -12.92
N ALA A 64 -19.00 15.03 -13.67
CA ALA A 64 -19.41 15.62 -14.96
C ALA A 64 -18.38 15.51 -16.11
N GLN A 65 -17.34 14.71 -15.96
CA GLN A 65 -16.38 14.36 -17.01
C GLN A 65 -16.50 12.88 -17.36
N ALA A 66 -16.31 12.54 -18.63
CA ALA A 66 -16.22 11.15 -19.06
C ALA A 66 -14.94 10.53 -18.50
N VAL A 67 -15.05 9.33 -17.94
CA VAL A 67 -13.89 8.59 -17.42
C VAL A 67 -13.19 7.95 -18.62
N HIS A 68 -11.87 8.15 -18.69
CA HIS A 68 -11.03 7.46 -19.67
C HIS A 68 -10.17 6.43 -18.95
N ALA A 69 -10.34 5.16 -19.30
CA ALA A 69 -9.60 4.05 -18.73
C ALA A 69 -8.89 3.27 -19.83
N GLU A 70 -7.63 2.90 -19.58
CA GLU A 70 -6.83 2.06 -20.47
C GLU A 70 -6.00 1.06 -19.67
N LEU A 71 -5.61 -0.05 -20.30
CA LEU A 71 -4.70 -1.01 -19.70
C LEU A 71 -3.28 -0.46 -19.75
N SER A 72 -2.65 -0.36 -18.57
CA SER A 72 -1.27 0.09 -18.45
C SER A 72 -0.31 -1.11 -18.51
N PRO A 73 0.80 -1.03 -19.29
CA PRO A 73 1.85 -2.04 -19.28
C PRO A 73 2.72 -1.99 -18.01
N VAL A 74 2.48 -1.04 -17.11
CA VAL A 74 3.26 -0.87 -15.88
C VAL A 74 2.96 -2.01 -14.91
N THR A 75 3.93 -2.90 -14.73
CA THR A 75 3.83 -4.06 -13.82
C THR A 75 4.40 -3.78 -12.43
N ASP A 76 5.44 -2.95 -12.35
CA ASP A 76 6.10 -2.53 -11.10
C ASP A 76 6.10 -1.00 -10.96
N PHE A 77 5.41 -0.49 -9.94
CA PHE A 77 5.40 0.93 -9.60
C PHE A 77 6.76 1.43 -9.15
N ARG A 78 7.59 0.59 -8.51
CA ARG A 78 8.88 1.02 -7.96
C ARG A 78 9.87 1.47 -9.03
N GLU A 79 9.81 0.86 -10.20
CA GLU A 79 10.67 1.22 -11.34
C GLU A 79 10.15 2.46 -12.08
N ALA A 80 8.83 2.62 -12.12
CA ALA A 80 8.19 3.73 -12.82
C ALA A 80 8.04 5.00 -11.95
N CYS A 81 8.23 4.90 -10.64
CA CYS A 81 8.22 6.04 -9.72
C CYS A 81 9.52 6.84 -9.73
N CYS A 82 9.39 8.16 -9.60
CA CYS A 82 10.52 9.06 -9.49
C CYS A 82 11.14 9.00 -8.08
N ARG A 83 12.28 8.34 -7.92
CA ARG A 83 13.00 8.28 -6.63
C ARG A 83 13.41 9.66 -6.10
N GLN A 84 13.74 10.59 -6.99
CA GLN A 84 14.08 11.97 -6.61
C GLN A 84 12.86 12.71 -6.04
N TYR A 85 11.66 12.42 -6.55
CA TYR A 85 10.43 13.00 -6.02
C TYR A 85 10.05 12.40 -4.67
N GLU A 86 10.27 11.10 -4.47
CA GLU A 86 10.10 10.46 -3.16
C GLU A 86 10.97 11.12 -2.07
N MET A 87 12.14 11.63 -2.45
CA MET A 87 13.04 12.41 -1.57
C MET A 87 12.73 13.91 -1.52
N GLY A 88 11.78 14.40 -2.33
CA GLY A 88 11.42 15.82 -2.39
C GLY A 88 12.37 16.70 -3.21
N GLU A 89 13.28 16.11 -3.99
CA GLU A 89 14.37 16.79 -4.69
C GLU A 89 14.21 16.78 -6.22
N CYS A 90 13.07 16.33 -6.75
CA CYS A 90 12.85 16.31 -8.19
C CYS A 90 12.73 17.75 -8.75
N THR A 91 13.79 18.23 -9.38
CA THR A 91 13.84 19.56 -10.03
C THR A 91 13.35 19.54 -11.48
N ARG A 92 12.97 18.38 -12.01
CA ARG A 92 12.52 18.23 -13.41
C ARG A 92 11.15 18.86 -13.67
N GLY A 93 10.36 19.12 -12.62
CA GLY A 93 9.05 19.76 -12.73
C GLY A 93 8.13 19.02 -13.71
N GLY A 94 7.51 19.76 -14.64
CA GLY A 94 6.62 19.21 -15.67
C GLY A 94 7.31 18.35 -16.73
N PHE A 95 8.63 18.31 -16.78
CA PHE A 95 9.39 17.47 -17.73
C PHE A 95 9.79 16.11 -17.14
N CYS A 96 9.31 15.76 -15.94
CA CYS A 96 9.61 14.46 -15.36
C CYS A 96 8.74 13.37 -15.99
N ASN A 97 9.38 12.40 -16.62
CA ASN A 97 8.72 11.23 -17.24
C ASN A 97 8.42 10.10 -16.24
N PHE A 98 8.82 10.25 -14.98
CA PHE A 98 8.57 9.26 -13.93
C PHE A 98 7.37 9.68 -13.08
N MET A 99 6.63 8.70 -12.56
CA MET A 99 5.44 8.96 -11.74
C MET A 99 5.82 9.65 -10.42
N HIS A 100 5.18 10.78 -10.16
CA HIS A 100 5.25 11.50 -8.90
C HIS A 100 4.03 11.10 -8.08
N LEU A 101 4.18 10.18 -7.14
CA LEU A 101 3.04 9.68 -6.39
C LEU A 101 2.67 10.61 -5.25
N LYS A 102 1.39 10.91 -5.11
CA LYS A 102 0.86 11.61 -3.93
C LYS A 102 0.65 10.61 -2.79
N PRO A 103 1.38 10.73 -1.67
CA PRO A 103 1.19 9.82 -0.55
C PRO A 103 -0.20 10.03 0.08
N ILE A 104 -0.90 8.93 0.34
CA ILE A 104 -2.11 8.91 1.17
C ILE A 104 -1.76 9.08 2.65
N SER A 105 -2.72 9.53 3.46
CA SER A 105 -2.52 9.59 4.91
C SER A 105 -2.22 8.20 5.50
N ARG A 106 -1.39 8.19 6.55
CA ARG A 106 -0.97 6.94 7.22
C ARG A 106 -2.15 6.18 7.83
N GLU A 107 -3.20 6.89 8.20
CA GLU A 107 -4.43 6.34 8.75
C GLU A 107 -5.23 5.63 7.65
N LEU A 108 -5.51 6.32 6.54
CA LEU A 108 -6.20 5.73 5.40
C LEU A 108 -5.46 4.51 4.84
N ARG A 109 -4.13 4.59 4.71
CA ARG A 109 -3.31 3.43 4.28
C ARG A 109 -3.50 2.22 5.20
N ARG A 110 -3.60 2.45 6.51
CA ARG A 110 -3.82 1.40 7.50
C ARG A 110 -5.25 0.86 7.44
N GLU A 111 -6.23 1.67 7.10
CA GLU A 111 -7.61 1.21 6.98
C GLU A 111 -7.84 0.38 5.72
N LEU A 112 -7.45 0.89 4.56
CA LEU A 112 -7.63 0.22 3.26
C LEU A 112 -6.81 -1.08 3.20
N TYR A 113 -5.50 -1.01 3.45
CA TYR A 113 -4.63 -2.18 3.33
C TYR A 113 -4.54 -3.00 4.63
N GLY A 114 -4.82 -2.41 5.79
CA GLY A 114 -4.81 -3.14 7.07
C GLY A 114 -6.10 -3.94 7.32
N ARG A 115 -7.23 -3.60 6.68
CA ARG A 115 -8.41 -4.50 6.60
C ARG A 115 -8.05 -5.85 5.98
N ARG A 116 -7.14 -5.89 5.00
CA ARG A 116 -6.65 -7.14 4.38
C ARG A 116 -5.93 -8.06 5.38
N ARG A 117 -5.17 -7.50 6.33
CA ARG A 117 -4.49 -8.25 7.39
C ARG A 117 -5.48 -8.86 8.39
N LYS A 118 -6.61 -8.21 8.66
CA LYS A 118 -7.69 -8.76 9.49
C LYS A 118 -8.49 -9.85 8.79
N ARG A 119 -8.78 -9.72 7.48
CA ARG A 119 -9.46 -10.76 6.67
C ARG A 119 -8.62 -12.04 6.58
N TYR A 120 -7.31 -11.93 6.35
CA TYR A 120 -6.39 -13.09 6.36
C TYR A 120 -6.20 -13.69 7.77
N ALA A 121 -6.17 -12.87 8.82
CA ALA A 121 -6.11 -13.34 10.20
C ALA A 121 -7.41 -14.02 10.65
N GLN A 122 -8.59 -13.54 10.20
CA GLN A 122 -9.88 -14.18 10.44
C GLN A 122 -10.02 -15.49 9.67
N TRP A 123 -9.51 -15.57 8.44
CA TRP A 123 -9.53 -16.80 7.65
C TRP A 123 -8.58 -17.86 8.21
N CYS A 124 -7.40 -17.46 8.70
CA CYS A 124 -6.49 -18.35 9.45
C CYS A 124 -7.03 -18.74 10.83
N SER A 125 -8.00 -17.99 11.38
CA SER A 125 -8.70 -18.32 12.62
C SER A 125 -9.88 -19.29 12.42
N SER A 126 -10.34 -19.51 11.18
CA SER A 126 -11.53 -20.34 10.92
C SER A 126 -11.19 -21.78 10.45
N PHE A 127 -10.02 -22.03 9.85
CA PHE A 127 -9.70 -23.34 9.25
C PHE A 127 -8.49 -24.09 9.82
N TYR A 128 -7.79 -23.58 10.84
CA TYR A 128 -6.70 -24.32 11.49
C TYR A 128 -6.79 -24.28 13.03
N CYS A 129 -7.86 -24.87 13.56
CA CYS A 129 -7.77 -25.52 14.86
C CYS A 129 -7.27 -26.95 14.66
N SER A 130 -5.94 -27.10 14.50
CA SER A 130 -5.24 -28.33 14.86
C SER A 130 -3.75 -28.04 15.06
N GLY A 131 -3.33 -27.91 16.32
CA GLY A 131 -2.13 -28.65 16.71
C GLY A 131 -0.85 -27.94 17.16
N TYR A 132 -0.78 -26.63 17.42
CA TYR A 132 0.43 -26.06 18.04
C TYR A 132 0.14 -25.18 19.26
N THR A 133 0.44 -25.74 20.42
CA THR A 133 0.37 -25.15 21.75
C THR A 133 1.43 -24.06 21.94
N ALA A 134 1.14 -22.81 21.53
CA ALA A 134 1.95 -21.67 21.93
C ALA A 134 1.53 -21.18 23.33
N ARG A 135 2.29 -21.63 24.34
CA ARG A 135 2.15 -21.27 25.75
C ARG A 135 2.13 -19.74 25.94
N ARG A 136 1.01 -19.23 26.48
CA ARG A 136 0.96 -17.94 27.17
C ARG A 136 1.68 -18.06 28.52
N ARG A 137 2.59 -17.13 28.83
CA ARG A 137 2.97 -16.64 30.17
C ARG A 137 3.85 -15.41 29.91
N GLY A 138 3.54 -14.20 30.35
CA GLY A 138 2.84 -13.79 31.56
C GLY A 138 3.80 -12.90 32.33
N SER A 139 3.51 -11.60 32.36
CA SER A 139 4.24 -10.57 33.11
C SER A 139 4.23 -10.89 34.60
N ARG A 140 5.37 -10.75 35.31
CA ARG A 140 5.50 -10.12 36.65
C ARG A 140 6.87 -10.36 37.31
N GLN A 141 7.33 -9.27 37.94
CA GLN A 141 8.09 -9.18 39.20
C GLN A 141 9.58 -9.53 39.21
N GLY A 142 10.37 -8.53 39.58
CA GLY A 142 11.79 -8.66 39.89
C GLY A 142 12.07 -9.29 41.25
N ARG A 143 13.35 -9.58 41.48
CA ARG A 143 14.02 -9.63 42.78
C ARG A 143 15.54 -9.59 42.57
N ALA A 144 16.20 -8.78 43.38
CA ALA A 144 17.63 -8.61 43.46
C ALA A 144 18.34 -9.81 44.12
N ARG A 145 19.62 -10.02 43.78
CA ARG A 145 20.80 -10.13 44.70
C ARG A 145 21.87 -11.13 44.21
N ALA A 146 23.04 -10.55 43.94
CA ALA A 146 24.35 -10.84 44.53
C ALA A 146 25.17 -12.12 44.21
N ARG A 147 26.43 -11.83 43.81
CA ARG A 147 27.72 -12.46 44.20
C ARG A 147 28.08 -13.85 43.64
N ASN A 148 29.09 -13.89 42.74
CA ASN A 148 30.53 -14.10 43.02
C ASN A 148 31.23 -15.02 41.99
N GLY A 149 32.50 -14.74 41.66
CA GLY A 149 33.47 -15.68 41.07
C GLY A 149 33.55 -15.70 39.54
N ASN A 150 34.29 -14.84 38.83
CA ASN A 150 35.75 -14.73 38.64
C ASN A 150 36.31 -15.64 37.51
N PHE A 151 37.21 -15.06 36.70
CA PHE A 151 38.02 -15.59 35.57
C PHE A 151 37.37 -15.76 34.18
N MET A 152 38.00 -15.48 33.03
CA MET A 152 39.10 -14.61 32.56
C MET A 152 39.12 -14.82 31.02
N ASN A 153 39.12 -13.73 30.25
CA ASN A 153 39.70 -13.48 28.91
C ASN A 153 39.52 -14.45 27.72
N GLY A 154 39.23 -13.87 26.54
CA GLY A 154 39.47 -14.51 25.24
C GLY A 154 38.83 -13.84 24.01
N GLU A 155 39.31 -12.64 23.68
CA GLU A 155 39.38 -11.92 22.37
C GLU A 155 38.44 -12.35 21.20
N CYS A 156 37.54 -11.48 20.73
CA CYS A 156 37.71 -10.36 19.79
C CYS A 156 38.02 -10.79 18.33
N ARG A 157 37.11 -10.47 17.40
CA ARG A 157 37.46 -10.14 16.00
C ARG A 157 36.40 -9.23 15.37
N ARG A 158 36.92 -8.30 14.58
CA ARG A 158 36.29 -7.14 13.93
C ARG A 158 35.31 -7.53 12.83
#